data_AF-A0A6N8GF91-F1
#
_entry.id   AF-A0A6N8GF91-F1
#
_cell.length_a   1.000
_cell.length_b   1.000
_cell.length_c   1.000
_cell.angle_alpha   90.00
_cell.angle_beta   90.00
_cell.angle_gamma   90.00
#
_symmetry.space_group_name_H-M   'P 1'
#
loop_
_entity.id
_entity.type
_entity.pdbx_description
1 polymer ?
#
loop_
_entity_poly.entity_id
_entity_poly.type
_entity_poly.pdbx_seq_one_letter_code
_entity_poly.pdbx_strand_id
1 'polypeptide(L)'
;MAKARVLLDQFSPYRSRRVIVEYDSRTTAAYLLDARGSIRVPVWLANHEMAPESSAPEGLYRGQAPLMPAAQTKHPQGRAPFDESALRAVWFEEGDGVALLDDDGLLAIIPGWAEADSGLPGYAREAIGRTPYAWALDPVAEQLWPRVVHAEAYWDWRAAPNAWRSVQRTVFNHLTRTVGPAGHYWDVSDGHAPLIRVSERPPSGDRPYTVLSTVGMCGQRMPTLDRYMADTSAYARIELALATTTRAHVAARIFRWIGAFPWRAVTWFGAGHSVKWLDNPEDTAMRGNSAAVLLVADPGPLSGPSGQLPPDTSGLTFHGDPVTWLWIVPITRPEHLFAKEHDSATLLDKLAAEGRSWILG
;
A
#
# COMPACT_ATOMS: atom_id res chain seq x y z
N MET A 1 -13.86 -14.65 33.96
CA MET A 1 -12.98 -14.84 32.79
C MET A 1 -11.83 -13.86 32.93
N ALA A 2 -10.58 -14.33 32.89
CA ALA A 2 -9.45 -13.42 32.86
C ALA A 2 -9.52 -12.60 31.56
N LYS A 3 -9.36 -11.28 31.67
CA LYS A 3 -9.34 -10.38 30.52
C LYS A 3 -8.04 -10.62 29.75
N ALA A 4 -8.12 -10.74 28.43
CA ALA A 4 -6.94 -10.84 27.59
C ALA A 4 -6.01 -9.63 27.84
N ARG A 5 -4.71 -9.90 28.00
CA ARG A 5 -3.67 -8.89 28.14
C ARG A 5 -3.08 -8.62 26.76
N VAL A 6 -3.05 -7.36 26.37
CA VAL A 6 -2.37 -6.92 25.14
C VAL A 6 -0.88 -6.85 25.41
N LEU A 7 -0.08 -7.58 24.63
CA LEU A 7 1.39 -7.60 24.70
C LEU A 7 2.02 -6.66 23.66
N LEU A 8 1.36 -6.45 22.53
CA LEU A 8 1.83 -5.53 21.51
C LEU A 8 0.63 -4.90 20.82
N ASP A 9 0.71 -3.60 20.56
CA ASP A 9 -0.33 -2.83 19.90
C ASP A 9 0.29 -1.75 19.01
N GLN A 10 0.30 -1.97 17.70
CA GLN A 10 0.98 -1.08 16.78
C GLN A 10 0.18 -0.87 15.49
N PHE A 11 0.02 0.38 15.08
CA PHE A 11 -0.47 0.72 13.75
C PHE A 11 0.63 0.55 12.69
N SER A 12 0.23 0.19 11.47
CA SER A 12 1.13 0.29 10.33
C SER A 12 1.52 1.74 10.07
N PRO A 13 2.67 1.99 9.43
CA PRO A 13 3.15 3.35 9.15
C PRO A 13 2.15 4.21 8.35
N TYR A 14 1.29 3.56 7.56
CA TYR A 14 0.24 4.22 6.76
C TYR A 14 -1.15 4.23 7.43
N ARG A 15 -1.25 3.76 8.68
CA ARG A 15 -2.48 3.69 9.50
C ARG A 15 -3.63 2.91 8.85
N SER A 16 -3.33 2.07 7.86
CA SER A 16 -4.32 1.24 7.16
C SER A 16 -4.49 -0.13 7.81
N ARG A 17 -3.50 -0.54 8.60
CA ARG A 17 -3.50 -1.78 9.37
C ARG A 17 -3.10 -1.49 10.82
N ARG A 18 -3.41 -2.45 11.68
CA ARG A 18 -2.95 -2.49 13.07
C ARG A 18 -2.67 -3.94 13.41
N VAL A 19 -1.59 -4.21 14.15
CA VAL A 19 -1.31 -5.53 14.70
C VAL A 19 -1.50 -5.46 16.21
N ILE A 20 -2.23 -6.42 16.75
CA ILE A 20 -2.39 -6.61 18.20
C ILE A 20 -1.92 -8.03 18.53
N VAL A 21 -1.07 -8.17 19.53
CA VAL A 21 -0.70 -9.47 20.11
C VAL A 21 -1.37 -9.55 21.47
N GLU A 22 -2.18 -10.58 21.68
CA GLU A 22 -2.92 -10.79 22.93
C GLU A 22 -2.56 -12.12 23.56
N TYR A 23 -2.53 -12.11 24.89
CA TYR A 23 -2.37 -13.28 25.75
C TYR A 23 -3.59 -13.43 26.65
N ASP A 24 -4.27 -14.58 26.58
CA ASP A 24 -5.53 -14.81 27.31
C ASP A 24 -5.42 -15.79 28.49
N SER A 25 -4.21 -16.00 29.00
CA SER A 25 -3.78 -17.05 29.95
C SER A 25 -3.52 -18.43 29.34
N ARG A 26 -4.17 -18.78 28.23
CA ARG A 26 -4.11 -20.11 27.62
C ARG A 26 -3.35 -20.11 26.30
N THR A 27 -3.49 -19.04 25.54
CA THR A 27 -2.95 -18.88 24.19
C THR A 27 -2.40 -17.47 24.03
N THR A 28 -1.34 -17.34 23.23
CA THR A 28 -0.99 -16.05 22.62
C THR A 28 -1.33 -16.10 21.14
N ALA A 29 -2.02 -15.07 20.64
CA ALA A 29 -2.34 -14.91 19.23
C ALA A 29 -2.05 -13.48 18.77
N ALA A 30 -1.69 -13.35 17.50
CA ALA A 30 -1.59 -12.08 16.80
C ALA A 30 -2.83 -11.87 15.93
N TYR A 31 -3.28 -10.63 15.84
CA TYR A 31 -4.39 -10.21 15.02
C TYR A 31 -3.93 -9.07 14.13
N LEU A 32 -4.00 -9.26 12.82
CA LEU A 32 -3.91 -8.16 11.87
C LEU A 32 -5.32 -7.61 11.66
N LEU A 33 -5.52 -6.34 11.99
CA LEU A 33 -6.78 -5.62 11.86
C LEU A 33 -6.73 -4.64 10.69
N ASP A 34 -7.89 -4.35 10.12
CA ASP A 34 -8.06 -3.22 9.21
C ASP A 34 -8.18 -1.88 9.97
N ALA A 35 -8.24 -0.78 9.21
CA ALA A 35 -8.38 0.57 9.76
C ALA A 35 -9.67 0.80 10.59
N ARG A 36 -10.66 -0.10 10.49
CA ARG A 36 -11.91 -0.04 11.27
C ARG A 36 -11.84 -0.90 12.54
N GLY A 37 -10.74 -1.61 12.77
CA GLY A 37 -10.56 -2.52 13.89
C GLY A 37 -11.23 -3.87 13.69
N SER A 38 -11.59 -4.25 12.46
CA SER A 38 -12.05 -5.62 12.17
C SER A 38 -10.85 -6.53 11.97
N ILE A 39 -10.88 -7.71 12.59
CA ILE A 39 -9.84 -8.73 12.42
C ILE A 39 -9.88 -9.23 10.97
N ARG A 40 -8.73 -9.16 10.31
CA ARG A 40 -8.53 -9.66 8.95
C ARG A 40 -7.86 -11.02 8.94
N VAL A 41 -6.83 -11.17 9.77
CA VAL A 41 -6.03 -12.39 9.86
C VAL A 41 -5.64 -12.61 11.32
N PRO A 42 -6.21 -13.61 12.00
CA PRO A 42 -5.66 -14.15 13.22
C PRO A 42 -4.50 -15.11 12.89
N VAL A 43 -3.47 -15.10 13.74
CA VAL A 43 -2.34 -16.04 13.67
C VAL A 43 -2.04 -16.53 15.08
N TRP A 44 -2.14 -17.84 15.29
CA TRP A 44 -1.74 -18.45 16.56
C TRP A 44 -0.22 -18.36 16.75
N LEU A 45 0.24 -17.98 17.94
CA LEU A 45 1.67 -17.89 18.26
C LEU A 45 2.13 -18.96 19.25
N ALA A 46 1.36 -19.25 20.29
CA ALA A 46 1.75 -20.24 21.31
C ALA A 46 0.56 -20.73 22.16
N ASN A 47 0.67 -21.96 22.66
CA ASN A 47 -0.10 -22.45 23.80
C ASN A 47 0.69 -22.21 25.08
N HIS A 48 -0.01 -21.91 26.17
CA HIS A 48 0.51 -21.75 27.52
C HIS A 48 -0.02 -22.80 28.50
N GLU A 49 -0.91 -23.67 28.01
CA GLU A 49 -1.38 -24.87 28.69
C GLU A 49 -1.19 -26.10 27.79
N MET A 50 -1.48 -27.27 28.35
CA MET A 50 -1.38 -28.55 27.65
C MET A 50 -2.23 -28.55 26.38
N ALA A 51 -1.60 -28.86 25.26
CA ALA A 51 -2.23 -28.91 23.96
C ALA A 51 -3.23 -30.09 23.89
N PRO A 52 -4.44 -29.88 23.32
CA PRO A 52 -5.41 -30.95 23.15
C PRO A 52 -4.97 -31.92 22.05
N GLU A 53 -5.53 -33.13 22.03
CA GLU A 53 -5.27 -34.10 20.95
C GLU A 53 -5.83 -33.62 19.60
N SER A 54 -6.96 -32.90 19.63
CA SER A 54 -7.65 -32.40 18.44
C SER A 54 -8.11 -30.95 18.62
N SER A 55 -8.41 -30.29 17.50
CA SER A 55 -8.94 -28.92 17.50
C SER A 55 -10.32 -28.89 18.15
N ALA A 56 -10.50 -28.01 19.13
CA ALA A 56 -11.77 -27.75 19.80
C ALA A 56 -12.28 -26.35 19.42
N PRO A 57 -13.14 -26.21 18.39
CA PRO A 57 -13.58 -24.91 17.90
C PRO A 57 -14.57 -24.20 18.84
N GLU A 58 -15.03 -24.85 19.91
CA GLU A 58 -16.04 -24.33 20.85
C GLU A 58 -15.64 -22.98 21.49
N GLY A 59 -14.33 -22.75 21.70
CA GLY A 59 -13.80 -21.49 22.20
C GLY A 59 -13.90 -20.32 21.22
N LEU A 60 -13.89 -20.60 19.90
CA LEU A 60 -13.98 -19.57 18.85
C LEU A 60 -15.32 -18.82 18.93
N TYR A 61 -16.42 -19.52 19.22
CA TYR A 61 -17.74 -18.90 19.41
C TYR A 61 -17.82 -17.96 20.62
N ARG A 62 -16.84 -18.02 21.53
CA ARG A 62 -16.71 -17.15 22.70
C ARG A 62 -15.64 -16.07 22.52
N GLY A 63 -15.08 -15.93 21.31
CA GLY A 63 -14.02 -14.98 21.00
C GLY A 63 -12.67 -15.34 21.63
N GLN A 64 -12.43 -16.60 22.01
CA GLN A 64 -11.16 -17.04 22.57
C GLN A 64 -10.24 -17.58 21.47
N ALA A 65 -8.94 -17.33 21.60
CA ALA A 65 -7.95 -17.90 20.70
C ALA A 65 -7.89 -19.43 20.92
N PRO A 66 -7.97 -20.25 19.85
CA PRO A 66 -7.95 -21.69 19.99
C PRO A 66 -6.56 -22.17 20.41
N LEU A 67 -6.50 -23.28 21.16
CA LEU A 67 -5.25 -24.00 21.35
C LEU A 67 -4.89 -24.74 20.06
N MET A 68 -3.60 -24.72 19.71
CA MET A 68 -3.06 -25.61 18.69
C MET A 68 -3.03 -27.05 19.24
N PRO A 69 -3.45 -28.08 18.47
CA PRO A 69 -3.38 -29.45 18.96
C PRO A 69 -1.94 -29.95 19.06
N ALA A 70 -1.72 -30.96 19.91
CA ALA A 70 -0.39 -31.42 20.32
C ALA A 70 0.51 -31.85 19.16
N ALA A 71 -0.07 -32.41 18.09
CA ALA A 71 0.67 -32.82 16.90
C ALA A 71 1.09 -31.64 16.00
N GLN A 72 0.55 -30.43 16.23
CA GLN A 72 0.78 -29.25 15.39
C GLN A 72 1.50 -28.11 16.13
N THR A 73 2.00 -28.35 17.35
CA THR A 73 2.81 -27.38 18.10
C THR A 73 4.15 -27.98 18.54
N LYS A 74 5.20 -27.16 18.54
CA LYS A 74 6.51 -27.52 19.10
C LYS A 74 6.51 -27.65 20.63
N HIS A 75 5.48 -27.13 21.30
CA HIS A 75 5.36 -27.09 22.76
C HIS A 75 4.04 -27.71 23.24
N PRO A 76 3.85 -29.04 23.15
CA PRO A 76 2.59 -29.69 23.51
C PRO A 76 2.26 -29.60 25.01
N GLN A 77 3.24 -29.38 25.89
CA GLN A 77 3.01 -29.12 27.31
C GLN A 77 2.67 -27.64 27.60
N GLY A 78 2.65 -26.79 26.58
CA GLY A 78 2.61 -25.34 26.70
C GLY A 78 4.01 -24.74 26.92
N ARG A 79 4.14 -23.43 26.69
CA ARG A 79 5.35 -22.66 27.00
C ARG A 79 5.03 -21.46 27.88
N ALA A 80 6.06 -20.88 28.49
CA ALA A 80 5.93 -19.61 29.20
C ALA A 80 5.38 -18.50 28.26
N PRO A 81 4.61 -17.54 28.79
CA PRO A 81 4.16 -16.37 28.03
C PRO A 81 5.34 -15.59 27.45
N PHE A 82 5.12 -14.93 26.31
CA PHE A 82 6.11 -14.04 25.70
C PHE A 82 6.40 -12.83 26.60
N ASP A 83 7.65 -12.39 26.61
CA ASP A 83 8.04 -11.13 27.25
C ASP A 83 7.54 -9.97 26.39
N GLU A 84 6.69 -9.14 27.00
CA GLU A 84 6.12 -7.94 26.38
C GLU A 84 7.20 -6.95 25.92
N SER A 85 8.32 -6.87 26.65
CA SER A 85 9.40 -5.93 26.36
C SER A 85 10.32 -6.38 25.21
N ALA A 86 10.33 -7.68 24.90
CA ALA A 86 11.11 -8.25 23.79
C ALA A 86 10.32 -8.29 22.48
N LEU A 87 8.98 -8.24 22.55
CA LEU A 87 8.12 -8.30 21.38
C LEU A 87 8.20 -7.03 20.54
N ARG A 88 8.43 -7.19 19.24
CA ARG A 88 8.49 -6.08 18.28
C ARG A 88 7.81 -6.45 16.96
N ALA A 89 7.21 -5.45 16.32
CA ALA A 89 6.66 -5.58 14.98
C ALA A 89 7.52 -4.83 13.97
N VAL A 90 7.79 -5.47 12.84
CA VAL A 90 8.44 -4.91 11.66
C VAL A 90 7.45 -4.97 10.52
N TRP A 91 6.90 -3.81 10.13
CA TRP A 91 6.01 -3.70 8.98
C TRP A 91 6.81 -3.81 7.69
N PHE A 92 6.30 -4.49 6.67
CA PHE A 92 6.91 -4.43 5.33
C PHE A 92 6.77 -3.02 4.72
N GLU A 93 7.59 -2.70 3.73
CA GLU A 93 7.65 -1.36 3.10
C GLU A 93 6.27 -0.92 2.57
N GLU A 94 5.51 -1.88 2.05
CA GLU A 94 4.13 -1.74 1.58
C GLU A 94 3.12 -1.40 2.69
N GLY A 95 3.46 -1.70 3.95
CA GLY A 95 2.68 -1.39 5.15
C GLY A 95 1.40 -2.21 5.32
N ASP A 96 1.22 -3.28 4.55
CA ASP A 96 0.07 -4.18 4.58
C ASP A 96 0.38 -5.57 5.17
N GLY A 97 1.66 -5.96 5.23
CA GLY A 97 2.16 -7.13 5.95
C GLY A 97 3.11 -6.77 7.11
N VAL A 98 3.26 -7.70 8.06
CA VAL A 98 4.04 -7.48 9.29
C VAL A 98 4.76 -8.76 9.72
N ALA A 99 5.99 -8.61 10.18
CA ALA A 99 6.73 -9.63 10.92
C ALA A 99 6.71 -9.30 12.41
N LEU A 100 6.56 -10.33 13.25
CA LEU A 100 6.71 -10.26 14.69
C LEU A 100 8.01 -10.94 15.08
N LEU A 101 8.76 -10.31 15.99
CA LEU A 101 10.04 -10.80 16.47
C LEU A 101 10.08 -10.74 17.99
N ASP A 102 10.87 -11.62 18.58
CA ASP A 102 11.29 -11.61 19.98
C ASP A 102 12.82 -11.80 20.07
N ASP A 103 13.34 -12.09 21.26
CA ASP A 103 14.79 -12.28 21.49
C ASP A 103 15.38 -13.47 20.71
N ASP A 104 14.55 -14.48 20.38
CA ASP A 104 14.96 -15.66 19.60
C ASP A 104 14.89 -15.40 18.08
N GLY A 105 14.50 -14.18 17.66
CA GLY A 105 14.41 -13.76 16.27
C GLY A 105 12.98 -13.79 15.72
N LEU A 106 12.82 -14.30 14.49
CA LEU A 106 11.54 -14.24 13.79
C LEU A 106 10.50 -15.16 14.45
N LEU A 107 9.44 -14.57 15.02
CA LEU A 107 8.38 -15.27 15.71
C LEU A 107 7.20 -15.60 14.79
N ALA A 108 6.78 -14.64 13.96
CA ALA A 108 5.67 -14.82 13.03
C ALA A 108 5.76 -13.87 11.85
N ILE A 109 5.08 -14.21 10.76
CA ILE A 109 4.86 -13.31 9.61
C ILE A 109 3.39 -13.37 9.24
N ILE A 110 2.77 -12.20 9.11
CA ILE A 110 1.44 -12.03 8.52
C ILE A 110 1.62 -11.28 7.20
N PRO A 111 1.69 -12.01 6.06
CA PRO A 111 1.84 -11.37 4.75
C PRO A 111 0.66 -10.46 4.41
N GLY A 112 0.90 -9.42 3.58
CA GLY A 112 -0.17 -8.53 3.09
C GLY A 112 -1.24 -9.25 2.28
N TRP A 113 -0.92 -10.43 1.73
CA TRP A 113 -1.83 -11.31 1.02
C TRP A 113 -2.59 -12.33 1.87
N ALA A 114 -2.29 -12.44 3.17
CA ALA A 114 -2.96 -13.41 4.02
C ALA A 114 -4.48 -13.13 4.10
N GLU A 115 -5.25 -14.22 4.09
CA GLU A 115 -6.71 -14.24 4.10
C GLU A 115 -7.18 -15.49 4.85
N ALA A 116 -7.47 -15.33 6.13
CA ALA A 116 -7.83 -16.45 7.00
C ALA A 116 -9.11 -17.16 6.53
N ASP A 117 -10.12 -16.41 6.07
CA ASP A 117 -11.38 -16.96 5.55
C ASP A 117 -11.16 -17.82 4.28
N SER A 118 -10.07 -17.57 3.55
CA SER A 118 -9.64 -18.33 2.37
C SER A 118 -8.68 -19.48 2.72
N GLY A 119 -8.46 -19.76 4.02
CA GLY A 119 -7.54 -20.81 4.48
C GLY A 119 -6.06 -20.44 4.40
N LEU A 120 -5.73 -19.15 4.29
CA LEU A 120 -4.38 -18.62 4.18
C LEU A 120 -4.03 -17.78 5.43
N PRO A 121 -3.77 -18.40 6.59
CA PRO A 121 -3.30 -17.70 7.78
C PRO A 121 -1.86 -17.21 7.59
N GLY A 122 -1.34 -16.48 8.58
CA GLY A 122 0.08 -16.20 8.66
C GLY A 122 0.92 -17.40 9.11
N TYR A 123 2.22 -17.16 9.21
CA TYR A 123 3.23 -18.11 9.63
C TYR A 123 3.62 -17.89 11.09
N ALA A 124 3.86 -18.96 11.84
CA ALA A 124 4.32 -18.89 13.22
C ALA A 124 5.46 -19.88 13.48
N ARG A 125 6.46 -19.45 14.25
CA ARG A 125 7.63 -20.24 14.65
C ARG A 125 7.24 -21.51 15.40
N GLU A 126 6.24 -21.43 16.28
CA GLU A 126 5.86 -22.54 17.15
C GLU A 126 4.91 -23.56 16.52
N ALA A 127 4.46 -23.30 15.28
CA ALA A 127 3.54 -24.17 14.57
C ALA A 127 4.29 -25.29 13.82
N ILE A 128 3.65 -26.45 13.71
CA ILE A 128 4.12 -27.59 12.90
C ILE A 128 3.10 -27.83 11.78
N GLY A 129 3.60 -27.99 10.56
CA GLY A 129 2.78 -28.23 9.37
C GLY A 129 1.91 -27.05 8.98
N ARG A 130 0.75 -27.32 8.36
CA ARG A 130 -0.23 -26.30 7.98
C ARG A 130 -1.53 -26.56 8.73
N THR A 131 -2.02 -25.53 9.40
CA THR A 131 -3.29 -25.57 10.13
C THR A 131 -4.15 -24.37 9.75
N PRO A 132 -5.45 -24.38 10.11
CA PRO A 132 -6.29 -23.19 9.96
C PRO A 132 -5.83 -21.99 10.81
N TYR A 133 -4.99 -22.18 11.84
CA TYR A 133 -4.62 -21.13 12.80
C TYR A 133 -3.27 -20.48 12.49
N ALA A 134 -2.34 -21.25 11.94
CA ALA A 134 -1.02 -20.80 11.51
C ALA A 134 -0.37 -21.87 10.63
N TRP A 135 0.49 -21.42 9.72
CA TRP A 135 1.42 -22.29 9.00
C TRP A 135 2.79 -22.28 9.69
N ALA A 136 3.50 -23.39 9.65
CA ALA A 136 4.87 -23.47 10.16
C ALA A 136 5.79 -22.49 9.43
N LEU A 137 6.55 -21.72 10.20
CA LEU A 137 7.49 -20.73 9.67
C LEU A 137 8.79 -21.36 9.14
N ASP A 138 9.31 -22.40 9.80
CA ASP A 138 10.64 -22.98 9.48
C ASP A 138 10.86 -23.26 7.98
N PRO A 139 9.91 -23.87 7.24
CA PRO A 139 10.14 -24.21 5.83
C PRO A 139 10.31 -22.99 4.90
N VAL A 140 9.92 -21.80 5.35
CA VAL A 140 9.95 -20.56 4.55
C VAL A 140 10.79 -19.46 5.21
N ALA A 141 11.32 -19.68 6.41
CA ALA A 141 12.00 -18.67 7.20
C ALA A 141 13.18 -18.04 6.45
N GLU A 142 14.05 -18.85 5.83
CA GLU A 142 15.20 -18.35 5.05
C GLU A 142 14.78 -17.50 3.85
N GLN A 143 13.64 -17.81 3.22
CA GLN A 143 13.12 -17.08 2.06
C GLN A 143 12.46 -15.76 2.47
N LEU A 144 11.81 -15.74 3.64
CA LEU A 144 11.10 -14.57 4.14
C LEU A 144 12.00 -13.62 4.94
N TRP A 145 13.07 -14.12 5.56
CA TRP A 145 13.98 -13.31 6.37
C TRP A 145 14.57 -12.09 5.62
N PRO A 146 15.01 -12.19 4.35
CA PRO A 146 15.46 -11.02 3.59
C PRO A 146 14.39 -9.92 3.48
N ARG A 147 13.10 -10.26 3.42
CA ARG A 147 12.02 -9.25 3.41
C ARG A 147 11.93 -8.50 4.73
N VAL A 148 12.16 -9.18 5.86
CA VAL A 148 12.17 -8.57 7.20
C VAL A 148 13.36 -7.63 7.34
N VAL A 149 14.57 -8.08 6.98
CA VAL A 149 15.78 -7.25 7.03
C VAL A 149 15.67 -6.03 6.13
N HIS A 150 15.15 -6.19 4.91
CA HIS A 150 14.90 -5.07 4.00
C HIS A 150 13.92 -4.06 4.60
N ALA A 151 12.86 -4.55 5.25
CA ALA A 151 11.88 -3.69 5.89
C ALA A 151 12.47 -2.90 7.08
N GLU A 152 13.26 -3.54 7.94
CA GLU A 152 13.99 -2.85 9.01
C GLU A 152 14.88 -1.74 8.45
N ALA A 153 15.73 -2.08 7.48
CA ALA A 153 16.64 -1.11 6.84
C ALA A 153 15.89 0.04 6.17
N TYR A 154 14.75 -0.25 5.53
CA TYR A 154 13.89 0.76 4.92
C TYR A 154 13.31 1.73 5.96
N TRP A 155 12.79 1.23 7.08
CA TRP A 155 12.21 2.09 8.11
C TRP A 155 13.27 2.87 8.89
N ASP A 156 14.45 2.29 9.12
CA ASP A 156 15.62 3.00 9.66
C ASP A 156 16.04 4.13 8.75
N TRP A 157 16.14 3.86 7.44
CA TRP A 157 16.37 4.91 6.44
C TRP A 157 15.28 5.97 6.49
N ARG A 158 14.01 5.58 6.57
CA ARG A 158 12.88 6.51 6.54
C ARG A 158 12.83 7.41 7.78
N ALA A 159 13.27 6.89 8.94
CA ALA A 159 13.39 7.65 10.18
C ALA A 159 14.59 8.61 10.19
N ALA A 160 15.57 8.44 9.30
CA ALA A 160 16.73 9.31 9.24
C ALA A 160 16.35 10.76 8.88
N PRO A 161 16.96 11.79 9.50
CA PRO A 161 16.57 13.20 9.31
C PRO A 161 16.54 13.71 7.86
N ASN A 162 17.35 13.12 6.98
CA ASN A 162 17.47 13.54 5.58
C ASN A 162 16.73 12.64 4.58
N ALA A 163 15.98 11.63 5.05
CA ALA A 163 15.30 10.66 4.19
C ALA A 163 14.37 11.36 3.18
N TRP A 164 13.46 12.20 3.68
CA TRP A 164 12.54 12.96 2.84
C TRP A 164 13.26 13.86 1.82
N ARG A 165 14.34 14.54 2.25
CA ARG A 165 15.13 15.41 1.36
C ARG A 165 15.77 14.64 0.21
N SER A 166 16.17 13.37 0.44
CA SER A 166 16.71 12.52 -0.62
C SER A 166 15.63 12.18 -1.66
N VAL A 167 14.42 11.79 -1.24
CA VAL A 167 13.26 11.56 -2.12
C VAL A 167 12.97 12.79 -2.96
N GLN A 168 12.80 13.94 -2.30
CA GLN A 168 12.49 15.21 -2.95
C GLN A 168 13.54 15.58 -4.01
N ARG A 169 14.83 15.50 -3.67
CA ARG A 169 15.93 15.82 -4.58
C ARG A 169 15.94 14.91 -5.80
N THR A 170 15.76 13.60 -5.61
CA THR A 170 15.74 12.62 -6.70
C THR A 170 14.63 12.94 -7.70
N VAL A 171 13.39 13.13 -7.22
CA VAL A 171 12.24 13.41 -8.10
C VAL A 171 12.36 14.79 -8.75
N PHE A 172 12.82 15.82 -8.04
CA PHE A 172 12.99 17.16 -8.61
C PHE A 172 14.08 17.23 -9.68
N ASN A 173 15.22 16.56 -9.45
CA ASN A 173 16.28 16.51 -10.44
C ASN A 173 15.79 15.82 -11.72
N HIS A 174 14.97 14.78 -11.58
CA HIS A 174 14.32 14.11 -12.70
C HIS A 174 13.41 15.05 -13.48
N LEU A 175 12.39 15.59 -12.79
CA LEU A 175 11.40 16.49 -13.39
C LEU A 175 12.03 17.74 -14.02
N THR A 176 13.11 18.26 -13.45
CA THR A 176 13.80 19.42 -14.02
C THR A 176 14.40 19.10 -15.38
N ARG A 177 14.95 17.88 -15.55
CA ARG A 177 15.53 17.43 -16.81
C ARG A 177 14.48 17.05 -17.85
N THR A 178 13.40 16.39 -17.43
CA THR A 178 12.42 15.79 -18.35
C THR A 178 11.22 16.67 -18.64
N VAL A 179 10.81 17.51 -17.69
CA VAL A 179 9.59 18.31 -17.76
C VAL A 179 9.87 19.81 -17.77
N GLY A 180 10.93 20.27 -17.10
CA GLY A 180 11.36 21.68 -17.12
C GLY A 180 11.38 22.35 -15.74
N PRO A 181 11.46 23.70 -15.69
CA PRO A 181 11.70 24.44 -14.46
C PRO A 181 10.55 24.32 -13.44
N ALA A 182 10.89 24.44 -12.16
CA ALA A 182 9.93 24.34 -11.07
C ALA A 182 9.10 25.61 -10.88
N GLY A 183 7.81 25.43 -10.58
CA GLY A 183 6.91 26.46 -10.05
C GLY A 183 6.63 26.26 -8.57
N HIS A 184 5.36 26.34 -8.18
CA HIS A 184 4.93 26.11 -6.80
C HIS A 184 5.10 24.65 -6.35
N TYR A 185 5.08 24.48 -5.02
CA TYR A 185 5.19 23.20 -4.35
C TYR A 185 4.26 23.16 -3.13
N TRP A 186 3.43 22.14 -3.03
CA TRP A 186 2.38 22.05 -2.01
C TRP A 186 2.47 20.77 -1.20
N ASP A 187 2.08 20.87 0.07
CA ASP A 187 1.78 19.72 0.90
C ASP A 187 0.33 19.27 0.72
N VAL A 188 0.17 18.00 0.32
CA VAL A 188 -1.12 17.35 0.15
C VAL A 188 -1.28 16.11 1.04
N SER A 189 -0.31 15.86 1.93
CA SER A 189 -0.40 14.80 2.94
C SER A 189 -1.27 15.23 4.12
N ASP A 190 -1.76 14.25 4.86
CA ASP A 190 -2.58 14.42 6.06
C ASP A 190 -1.75 14.40 7.36
N GLY A 191 -0.45 14.67 7.25
CA GLY A 191 0.48 14.75 8.40
C GLY A 191 1.10 13.42 8.82
N HIS A 192 0.79 12.32 8.11
CA HIS A 192 1.40 11.01 8.30
C HIS A 192 1.93 10.46 6.98
N ALA A 193 2.70 9.37 7.06
CA ALA A 193 3.10 8.63 5.89
C ALA A 193 1.85 8.04 5.18
N PRO A 194 1.86 7.91 3.85
CA PRO A 194 2.90 8.37 2.93
C PRO A 194 2.95 9.90 2.83
N LEU A 195 4.16 10.47 2.94
CA LEU A 195 4.35 11.89 2.70
C LEU A 195 4.27 12.14 1.20
N ILE A 196 3.29 12.94 0.78
CA ILE A 196 3.05 13.28 -0.61
C ILE A 196 2.99 14.80 -0.72
N ARG A 197 3.70 15.30 -1.72
CA ARG A 197 3.69 16.70 -2.11
C ARG A 197 3.33 16.81 -3.58
N VAL A 198 2.88 17.97 -4.02
CA VAL A 198 2.62 18.24 -5.43
C VAL A 198 3.59 19.29 -5.92
N SER A 199 4.25 19.02 -7.03
CA SER A 199 5.13 19.97 -7.71
C SER A 199 4.49 20.50 -8.97
N GLU A 200 4.67 21.78 -9.21
CA GLU A 200 4.26 22.45 -10.44
C GLU A 200 5.45 22.58 -11.40
N ARG A 201 5.16 22.37 -12.68
CA ARG A 201 5.98 22.77 -13.82
C ARG A 201 5.12 23.68 -14.69
N PRO A 202 5.27 25.01 -14.57
CA PRO A 202 4.38 25.95 -15.24
C PRO A 202 4.50 25.87 -16.77
N PRO A 203 3.59 26.54 -17.50
CA PRO A 203 3.73 26.71 -18.94
C PRO A 203 5.08 27.36 -19.30
N SER A 204 5.63 26.95 -20.43
CA SER A 204 6.83 27.53 -21.05
C SER A 204 6.50 28.00 -22.47
N GLY A 205 7.44 28.68 -23.14
CA GLY A 205 7.23 29.15 -24.52
C GLY A 205 6.75 28.05 -25.47
N ASP A 206 7.27 26.83 -25.29
CA ASP A 206 6.96 25.67 -26.14
C ASP A 206 5.84 24.77 -25.57
N ARG A 207 5.27 25.13 -24.40
CA ARG A 207 4.26 24.32 -23.70
C ARG A 207 3.21 25.20 -23.01
N PRO A 208 1.97 25.31 -23.52
CA PRO A 208 0.93 26.23 -23.05
C PRO A 208 0.14 25.69 -21.85
N TYR A 209 0.59 24.60 -21.22
CA TYR A 209 -0.07 23.96 -20.09
C TYR A 209 0.90 23.72 -18.92
N THR A 210 0.32 23.60 -17.73
CA THR A 210 1.02 23.25 -16.50
C THR A 210 1.08 21.73 -16.37
N VAL A 211 2.20 21.19 -15.90
CA VAL A 211 2.27 19.80 -15.41
C VAL A 211 2.33 19.82 -13.90
N LEU A 212 1.38 19.14 -13.26
CA LEU A 212 1.38 18.84 -11.84
C LEU A 212 1.81 17.40 -11.65
N SER A 213 2.65 17.17 -10.65
CA SER A 213 3.10 15.82 -10.32
C SER A 213 3.17 15.60 -8.82
N THR A 214 2.90 14.38 -8.38
CA THR A 214 3.29 14.00 -7.02
C THR A 214 4.80 13.94 -6.88
N VAL A 215 5.24 14.17 -5.65
CA VAL A 215 6.59 13.93 -5.18
C VAL A 215 6.43 13.15 -3.89
N GLY A 216 6.99 11.94 -3.87
CA GLY A 216 7.06 11.12 -2.68
C GLY A 216 6.26 9.83 -2.73
N MET A 217 5.40 9.61 -3.74
CA MET A 217 4.70 8.33 -3.89
C MET A 217 5.69 7.20 -4.17
N CYS A 218 6.72 7.44 -4.97
CA CYS A 218 7.74 6.45 -5.28
C CYS A 218 8.65 6.12 -4.08
N GLY A 219 8.63 6.95 -3.03
CA GLY A 219 9.41 6.77 -1.82
C GLY A 219 9.04 5.53 -1.01
N GLN A 220 7.96 4.84 -1.37
CA GLN A 220 7.48 3.61 -0.75
C GLN A 220 6.90 2.68 -1.83
N ARG A 221 6.90 1.36 -1.57
CA ARG A 221 6.31 0.36 -2.47
C ARG A 221 4.79 0.32 -2.38
N MET A 222 4.14 -0.02 -3.48
CA MET A 222 2.70 -0.19 -3.61
C MET A 222 2.22 -1.48 -2.89
N PRO A 223 1.16 -1.40 -2.07
CA PRO A 223 0.58 -2.56 -1.39
C PRO A 223 0.09 -3.66 -2.32
N THR A 224 -0.09 -4.87 -1.79
CA THR A 224 -0.81 -5.99 -2.43
C THR A 224 -0.26 -6.53 -3.75
N LEU A 225 0.82 -5.97 -4.30
CA LEU A 225 1.36 -6.43 -5.59
C LEU A 225 1.76 -7.91 -5.56
N ASP A 226 2.31 -8.38 -4.43
CA ASP A 226 2.72 -9.77 -4.24
C ASP A 226 1.56 -10.78 -4.25
N ARG A 227 0.31 -10.32 -4.24
CA ARG A 227 -0.89 -11.15 -4.52
C ARG A 227 -1.02 -11.51 -5.99
N TYR A 228 -0.57 -10.63 -6.89
CA TYR A 228 -0.89 -10.67 -8.31
C TYR A 228 0.30 -11.05 -9.18
N MET A 229 1.52 -10.81 -8.70
CA MET A 229 2.74 -11.02 -9.48
C MET A 229 3.93 -11.41 -8.59
N ALA A 230 4.80 -12.28 -9.11
CA ALA A 230 6.01 -12.72 -8.42
C ALA A 230 7.11 -11.65 -8.46
N ASP A 231 7.29 -11.00 -9.62
CA ASP A 231 8.15 -9.82 -9.75
C ASP A 231 7.29 -8.55 -9.74
N THR A 232 7.48 -7.75 -8.70
CA THR A 232 6.70 -6.53 -8.46
C THR A 232 7.43 -5.27 -8.93
N SER A 233 8.71 -5.34 -9.33
CA SER A 233 9.58 -4.16 -9.46
C SER A 233 9.03 -3.10 -10.41
N ALA A 234 8.49 -3.51 -11.57
CA ALA A 234 7.92 -2.61 -12.58
C ALA A 234 6.68 -1.82 -12.10
N TYR A 235 6.01 -2.30 -11.05
CA TYR A 235 4.75 -1.75 -10.54
C TYR A 235 4.88 -1.21 -9.11
N ALA A 236 5.99 -1.51 -8.45
CA ALA A 236 6.20 -1.25 -7.03
C ALA A 236 6.21 0.25 -6.72
N ARG A 237 6.72 1.08 -7.62
CA ARG A 237 6.89 2.52 -7.36
C ARG A 237 6.26 3.33 -8.47
N ILE A 238 5.41 4.27 -8.09
CA ILE A 238 4.76 5.17 -9.04
C ILE A 238 4.79 6.60 -8.56
N GLU A 239 4.69 7.54 -9.50
CA GLU A 239 4.26 8.92 -9.26
C GLU A 239 3.05 9.21 -10.14
N LEU A 240 2.20 10.13 -9.71
CA LEU A 240 1.05 10.60 -10.48
C LEU A 240 1.38 11.91 -11.19
N ALA A 241 0.82 12.11 -12.38
CA ALA A 241 0.94 13.35 -13.14
C ALA A 241 -0.42 13.82 -13.69
N LEU A 242 -0.55 15.12 -13.91
CA LEU A 242 -1.72 15.75 -14.53
C LEU A 242 -1.26 16.96 -15.34
N ALA A 243 -1.66 17.03 -16.61
CA ALA A 243 -1.52 18.26 -17.39
C ALA A 243 -2.79 19.11 -17.25
N THR A 244 -2.65 20.42 -17.15
CA THR A 244 -3.80 21.31 -16.98
C THR A 244 -3.59 22.74 -17.48
N THR A 245 -4.65 23.34 -17.99
CA THR A 245 -4.77 24.80 -18.23
C THR A 245 -5.60 25.49 -17.14
N THR A 246 -6.25 24.73 -16.25
CA THR A 246 -6.86 25.26 -15.02
C THR A 246 -5.78 25.81 -14.09
N ARG A 247 -6.15 26.76 -13.21
CA ARG A 247 -5.24 27.28 -12.17
C ARG A 247 -4.64 26.14 -11.35
N ALA A 248 -3.32 26.09 -11.27
CA ALA A 248 -2.56 24.97 -10.69
C ALA A 248 -3.01 24.55 -9.28
N HIS A 249 -3.24 25.49 -8.37
CA HIS A 249 -3.70 25.19 -7.01
C HIS A 249 -5.11 24.58 -6.93
N VAL A 250 -5.95 24.83 -7.95
CA VAL A 250 -7.28 24.19 -8.05
C VAL A 250 -7.11 22.76 -8.53
N ALA A 251 -6.35 22.57 -9.61
CA ALA A 251 -6.05 21.25 -10.17
C ALA A 251 -5.30 20.34 -9.19
N ALA A 252 -4.41 20.90 -8.36
CA ALA A 252 -3.61 20.17 -7.38
C ALA A 252 -4.45 19.46 -6.30
N ARG A 253 -5.72 19.85 -6.11
CA ARG A 253 -6.59 19.24 -5.09
C ARG A 253 -6.87 17.77 -5.33
N ILE A 254 -6.89 17.32 -6.59
CA ILE A 254 -7.10 15.92 -6.94
C ILE A 254 -6.09 15.00 -6.23
N PHE A 255 -4.84 15.45 -6.08
CA PHE A 255 -3.75 14.67 -5.47
C PHE A 255 -3.94 14.44 -3.96
N ARG A 256 -4.72 15.28 -3.27
CA ARG A 256 -4.95 15.14 -1.81
C ARG A 256 -5.59 13.81 -1.45
N TRP A 257 -6.56 13.35 -2.23
CA TRP A 257 -7.23 12.09 -1.95
C TRP A 257 -6.60 10.93 -2.70
N ILE A 258 -6.26 11.10 -3.98
CA ILE A 258 -5.78 10.00 -4.81
C ILE A 258 -4.34 9.60 -4.49
N GLY A 259 -3.49 10.55 -4.10
CA GLY A 259 -2.07 10.27 -3.86
C GLY A 259 -1.88 9.25 -2.74
N ALA A 260 -2.56 9.42 -1.60
CA ALA A 260 -2.44 8.51 -0.46
C ALA A 260 -3.35 7.27 -0.58
N PHE A 261 -4.23 7.22 -1.58
CA PHE A 261 -5.28 6.22 -1.70
C PHE A 261 -4.77 4.77 -1.69
N PRO A 262 -3.70 4.39 -2.42
CA PRO A 262 -3.23 3.00 -2.47
C PRO A 262 -2.92 2.44 -1.08
N TRP A 263 -2.18 3.19 -0.26
CA TRP A 263 -1.81 2.76 1.09
C TRP A 263 -2.98 2.80 2.08
N ARG A 264 -3.88 3.79 1.97
CA ARG A 264 -5.08 3.89 2.82
C ARG A 264 -6.09 2.78 2.55
N ALA A 265 -6.27 2.42 1.29
CA ALA A 265 -7.22 1.40 0.85
C ALA A 265 -6.58 0.00 0.76
N VAL A 266 -5.27 -0.12 1.00
CA VAL A 266 -4.49 -1.36 0.86
C VAL A 266 -4.70 -1.97 -0.52
N THR A 267 -4.31 -1.22 -1.53
CA THR A 267 -4.42 -1.54 -2.95
C THR A 267 -3.24 -0.93 -3.71
N TRP A 268 -3.17 -1.13 -5.02
CA TRP A 268 -2.13 -0.57 -5.88
C TRP A 268 -2.71 0.16 -7.09
N PHE A 269 -1.89 1.03 -7.69
CA PHE A 269 -2.20 1.70 -8.94
C PHE A 269 -1.37 1.13 -10.08
N GLY A 270 -2.05 0.80 -11.18
CA GLY A 270 -1.46 0.40 -12.44
C GLY A 270 -2.05 1.20 -13.60
N ALA A 271 -1.37 1.15 -14.74
CA ALA A 271 -1.92 1.68 -15.98
C ALA A 271 -3.23 0.97 -16.32
N GLY A 272 -4.23 1.75 -16.73
CA GLY A 272 -5.57 1.28 -17.03
C GLY A 272 -6.50 1.19 -15.82
N HIS A 273 -6.00 1.33 -14.59
CA HIS A 273 -6.88 1.36 -13.42
C HIS A 273 -7.75 2.61 -13.44
N SER A 274 -9.02 2.45 -13.06
CA SER A 274 -9.93 3.56 -12.82
C SER A 274 -10.30 3.67 -11.35
N VAL A 275 -10.35 4.89 -10.83
CA VAL A 275 -10.63 5.17 -9.42
C VAL A 275 -11.80 6.12 -9.32
N LYS A 276 -12.85 5.70 -8.60
CA LYS A 276 -14.05 6.54 -8.39
C LYS A 276 -13.66 7.83 -7.68
N TRP A 277 -14.04 8.96 -8.27
CA TRP A 277 -13.87 10.27 -7.66
C TRP A 277 -15.07 10.53 -6.76
N LEU A 278 -14.84 10.45 -5.44
CA LEU A 278 -15.89 10.71 -4.46
C LEU A 278 -16.32 12.18 -4.47
N ASP A 279 -17.59 12.40 -4.16
CA ASP A 279 -18.15 13.74 -4.20
C ASP A 279 -17.68 14.59 -3.02
N ASN A 280 -17.03 15.70 -3.35
CA ASN A 280 -16.46 16.64 -2.40
C ASN A 280 -16.72 18.07 -2.92
N PRO A 281 -17.42 18.93 -2.14
CA PRO A 281 -17.66 20.32 -2.50
C PRO A 281 -16.39 21.11 -2.88
N GLU A 282 -15.24 20.76 -2.29
CA GLU A 282 -13.97 21.43 -2.58
C GLU A 282 -13.45 21.18 -4.01
N ASP A 283 -13.84 20.07 -4.62
CA ASP A 283 -13.35 19.65 -5.93
C ASP A 283 -14.37 19.88 -7.04
N THR A 284 -15.62 20.24 -6.72
CA THR A 284 -16.74 20.34 -7.68
C THR A 284 -16.40 21.16 -8.92
N ALA A 285 -15.76 22.33 -8.74
CA ALA A 285 -15.41 23.21 -9.85
C ALA A 285 -14.39 22.58 -10.82
N MET A 286 -13.42 21.82 -10.30
CA MET A 286 -12.42 21.13 -11.13
C MET A 286 -12.97 19.83 -11.70
N ARG A 287 -13.71 19.07 -10.90
CA ARG A 287 -14.24 17.76 -11.24
C ARG A 287 -15.27 17.85 -12.36
N GLY A 288 -16.06 18.93 -12.39
CA GLY A 288 -17.13 19.11 -13.37
C GLY A 288 -18.03 17.88 -13.44
N ASN A 289 -18.09 17.26 -14.62
CA ASN A 289 -18.96 16.12 -14.92
C ASN A 289 -18.27 14.77 -14.64
N SER A 290 -16.98 14.78 -14.29
CA SER A 290 -16.21 13.57 -14.06
C SER A 290 -16.72 12.84 -12.81
N ALA A 291 -16.70 11.51 -12.85
CA ALA A 291 -17.11 10.65 -11.74
C ALA A 291 -16.01 9.68 -11.30
N ALA A 292 -14.93 9.61 -12.08
CA ALA A 292 -13.75 8.82 -11.79
C ALA A 292 -12.55 9.44 -12.48
N VAL A 293 -11.39 8.84 -12.25
CA VAL A 293 -10.18 9.07 -13.03
C VAL A 293 -9.73 7.75 -13.65
N LEU A 294 -9.17 7.83 -14.84
CA LEU A 294 -8.38 6.78 -15.47
C LEU A 294 -6.91 7.10 -15.26
N LEU A 295 -6.12 6.09 -14.89
CA LEU A 295 -4.67 6.19 -14.76
C LEU A 295 -4.03 5.61 -16.02
N VAL A 296 -3.24 6.39 -16.75
CA VAL A 296 -2.58 5.93 -17.99
C VAL A 296 -1.08 6.12 -17.91
N ALA A 297 -0.29 5.16 -18.38
CA ALA A 297 1.17 5.32 -18.44
C ALA A 297 1.58 6.28 -19.57
N ASP A 298 0.84 6.25 -20.68
CA ASP A 298 1.04 7.12 -21.84
C ASP A 298 -0.29 7.77 -22.24
N PRO A 299 -0.45 9.09 -22.03
CA PRO A 299 -1.61 9.83 -22.49
C PRO A 299 -1.51 10.31 -23.95
N GLY A 300 -0.41 10.02 -24.66
CA GLY A 300 -0.16 10.45 -26.04
C GLY A 300 -1.25 10.07 -27.06
N PRO A 301 -1.97 8.94 -26.91
CA PRO A 301 -3.11 8.63 -27.78
C PRO A 301 -4.29 9.59 -27.66
N LEU A 302 -4.40 10.35 -26.57
CA LEU A 302 -5.47 11.34 -26.37
C LEU A 302 -5.16 12.66 -27.08
N SER A 303 -6.18 13.47 -27.29
CA SER A 303 -6.03 14.78 -27.96
C SER A 303 -5.18 15.75 -27.12
N GLY A 304 -4.38 16.57 -27.79
CA GLY A 304 -3.57 17.62 -27.19
C GLY A 304 -3.37 18.81 -28.14
N PRO A 305 -2.67 19.87 -27.70
CA PRO A 305 -2.31 21.00 -28.56
C PRO A 305 -1.53 20.50 -29.78
N SER A 306 -1.81 21.05 -30.95
CA SER A 306 -1.19 20.60 -32.20
C SER A 306 0.33 20.59 -32.10
N GLY A 307 0.93 19.44 -32.43
CA GLY A 307 2.39 19.26 -32.40
C GLY A 307 3.00 19.09 -31.01
N GLN A 308 2.18 18.94 -29.95
CA GLN A 308 2.67 18.75 -28.59
C GLN A 308 2.30 17.39 -28.03
N LEU A 309 3.33 16.68 -27.57
CA LEU A 309 3.20 15.41 -26.88
C LEU A 309 3.29 15.62 -25.36
N PRO A 310 2.76 14.68 -24.57
CA PRO A 310 3.07 14.61 -23.15
C PRO A 310 4.59 14.54 -22.93
N PRO A 311 5.14 15.20 -21.91
CA PRO A 311 6.55 15.05 -21.55
C PRO A 311 6.90 13.59 -21.25
N ASP A 312 8.04 13.12 -21.76
CA ASP A 312 8.57 11.81 -21.40
C ASP A 312 9.08 11.82 -19.97
N THR A 313 8.32 11.22 -19.06
CA THR A 313 8.66 11.12 -17.64
C THR A 313 9.41 9.83 -17.29
N SER A 314 9.74 8.97 -18.26
CA SER A 314 10.43 7.71 -18.04
C SER A 314 11.87 7.89 -17.50
N GLY A 315 12.48 6.79 -17.02
CA GLY A 315 13.88 6.77 -16.60
C GLY A 315 14.16 7.16 -15.15
N LEU A 316 13.13 7.46 -14.35
CA LEU A 316 13.28 7.61 -12.90
C LEU A 316 13.40 6.23 -12.25
N THR A 317 14.38 6.06 -11.36
CA THR A 317 14.49 4.89 -10.49
C THR A 317 14.58 5.33 -9.03
N PHE A 318 14.11 4.48 -8.13
CA PHE A 318 14.18 4.71 -6.70
C PHE A 318 14.45 3.40 -5.96
N HIS A 319 15.53 3.37 -5.16
CA HIS A 319 16.04 2.15 -4.50
C HIS A 319 16.13 0.90 -5.40
N GLY A 320 16.48 1.10 -6.67
CA GLY A 320 16.67 0.01 -7.64
C GLY A 320 15.43 -0.32 -8.48
N ASP A 321 14.22 0.05 -8.04
CA ASP A 321 13.02 -0.16 -8.85
C ASP A 321 12.80 1.01 -9.83
N PRO A 322 12.29 0.76 -11.04
CA PRO A 322 11.79 1.81 -11.91
C PRO A 322 10.57 2.50 -11.28
N VAL A 323 10.42 3.79 -11.55
CA VAL A 323 9.24 4.57 -11.15
C VAL A 323 8.35 4.79 -12.37
N THR A 324 7.16 4.21 -12.32
CA THR A 324 6.14 4.40 -13.37
C THR A 324 5.37 5.68 -13.11
N TRP A 325 5.24 6.52 -14.13
CA TRP A 325 4.42 7.73 -14.07
C TRP A 325 3.02 7.41 -14.58
N LEU A 326 2.01 7.63 -13.75
CA LEU A 326 0.62 7.44 -14.13
C LEU A 326 -0.07 8.79 -14.28
N TRP A 327 -0.44 9.11 -15.51
CA TRP A 327 -1.17 10.31 -15.87
C TRP A 327 -2.65 10.16 -15.53
N ILE A 328 -3.18 11.17 -14.85
CA ILE A 328 -4.57 11.23 -14.42
C ILE A 328 -5.41 11.84 -15.53
N VAL A 329 -6.39 11.07 -16.03
CA VAL A 329 -7.38 11.52 -17.01
C VAL A 329 -8.76 11.43 -16.35
N PRO A 330 -9.41 12.56 -16.02
CA PRO A 330 -10.77 12.55 -15.48
C PRO A 330 -11.76 11.98 -16.49
N ILE A 331 -12.60 11.03 -16.04
CA ILE A 331 -13.60 10.35 -16.87
C ILE A 331 -15.00 10.50 -16.29
N THR A 332 -16.01 10.50 -17.16
CA THR A 332 -17.43 10.61 -16.80
C THR A 332 -17.97 9.31 -16.20
N ARG A 333 -19.19 9.36 -15.64
CA ARG A 333 -19.84 8.14 -15.12
C ARG A 333 -20.09 7.08 -16.21
N PRO A 334 -20.62 7.42 -17.41
CA PRO A 334 -20.74 6.45 -18.50
C PRO A 334 -19.40 5.83 -18.90
N GLU A 335 -18.33 6.63 -19.01
CA GLU A 335 -16.98 6.14 -19.34
C GLU A 335 -16.44 5.19 -18.25
N HIS A 336 -16.65 5.50 -16.97
CA HIS A 336 -16.25 4.60 -15.88
C HIS A 336 -17.06 3.30 -15.83
N LEU A 337 -18.36 3.33 -16.19
CA LEU A 337 -19.14 2.11 -16.33
C LEU A 337 -18.63 1.27 -17.52
N PHE A 338 -18.34 1.92 -18.64
CA PHE A 338 -17.74 1.26 -19.80
C PHE A 338 -16.40 0.58 -19.44
N ALA A 339 -15.56 1.25 -18.65
CA ALA A 339 -14.28 0.74 -18.14
C ALA A 339 -14.39 -0.52 -17.26
N LYS A 340 -15.57 -0.80 -16.70
CA LYS A 340 -15.82 -2.01 -15.90
C LYS A 340 -16.17 -3.22 -16.76
N GLU A 341 -16.67 -2.97 -17.96
CA GLU A 341 -17.14 -3.99 -18.90
C GLU A 341 -16.10 -4.28 -20.00
N HIS A 342 -15.15 -3.36 -20.20
CA HIS A 342 -14.14 -3.41 -21.26
C HIS A 342 -12.74 -3.17 -20.68
N ASP A 343 -11.70 -3.61 -21.38
CA ASP A 343 -10.34 -3.30 -20.99
C ASP A 343 -9.99 -1.81 -21.16
N SER A 344 -8.91 -1.41 -20.52
CA SER A 344 -8.47 0.00 -20.51
C SER A 344 -8.01 0.50 -21.87
N ALA A 345 -7.50 -0.36 -22.75
CA ALA A 345 -7.09 0.01 -24.10
C ALA A 345 -8.31 0.41 -24.94
N THR A 346 -9.38 -0.39 -24.89
CA THR A 346 -10.65 -0.11 -25.55
C THR A 346 -11.25 1.21 -25.07
N LEU A 347 -11.18 1.49 -23.75
CA LEU A 347 -11.61 2.78 -23.23
C LEU A 347 -10.74 3.94 -23.75
N LEU A 348 -9.41 3.77 -23.78
CA LEU A 348 -8.49 4.80 -24.25
C LEU A 348 -8.73 5.14 -25.74
N ASP A 349 -8.92 4.12 -26.58
CA ASP A 349 -9.25 4.28 -28.00
C ASP A 349 -10.59 5.00 -28.18
N LYS A 350 -11.60 4.63 -27.38
CA LYS A 350 -12.89 5.31 -27.36
C LYS A 350 -12.75 6.79 -27.00
N LEU A 351 -12.01 7.10 -25.93
CA LEU A 351 -11.77 8.47 -25.48
C LEU A 351 -11.02 9.27 -26.56
N ALA A 352 -10.01 8.69 -27.18
CA ALA A 352 -9.26 9.31 -28.27
C ALA A 352 -10.16 9.63 -29.48
N ALA A 353 -11.01 8.67 -29.89
CA ALA A 353 -11.97 8.86 -30.99
C ALA A 353 -13.00 9.96 -30.71
N GLU A 354 -13.34 10.18 -29.44
CA GLU A 354 -14.22 11.27 -28.99
C GLU A 354 -13.50 12.62 -28.83
N GLY A 355 -12.21 12.69 -29.15
CA GLY A 355 -11.41 13.90 -29.02
C GLY A 355 -11.11 14.27 -27.55
N ARG A 356 -11.15 13.31 -26.63
CA ARG A 356 -10.81 13.54 -25.22
C ARG A 356 -9.40 14.08 -25.12
N SER A 357 -9.25 15.21 -24.44
CA SER A 357 -7.96 15.80 -24.12
C SER A 357 -7.29 15.11 -22.93
N TRP A 358 -5.98 14.91 -22.97
CA TRP A 358 -5.18 14.54 -21.79
C TRP A 358 -4.81 15.73 -20.90
N ILE A 359 -5.10 16.94 -21.35
CA ILE A 359 -4.98 18.18 -20.59
C ILE A 359 -6.35 18.52 -19.98
N LEU A 360 -6.39 18.65 -18.66
CA LEU A 360 -7.55 19.14 -17.91
C LEU A 360 -7.72 20.65 -18.12
N GLY A 361 -8.83 21.05 -18.74
CA GLY A 361 -9.15 22.44 -19.07
C GLY A 361 -10.42 22.97 -18.43
#